data_AF-A0ABD5MFZ4-F1
#
_entry.id   AF-A0ABD5MFZ4-F1
#
_cell.length_a   1.000
_cell.length_b   1.000
_cell.length_c   1.000
_cell.angle_alpha   90.00
_cell.angle_beta   90.00
_cell.angle_gamma   90.00
#
_symmetry.space_group_name_H-M   'P 1'
#
loop_
_entity.id
_entity.type
_entity.pdbx_description
1 polymer ?
#
loop_
_entity_poly.entity_id
_entity_poly.type
_entity_poly.pdbx_seq_one_letter_code
_entity_poly.pdbx_strand_id
1 'polypeptide(L)'
;MVPLPLFGGIPGGVELLIVFFILLLVFSLLLPVGMAYWVYQDAKGRRDTDETLWALATVLAGLFVSVFGAGAVLLLYLLIERE
;
A
#
# COMPACT_ATOMS: atom_id res chain seq x y z
N MET A 1 -19.39 26.02 31.47
CA MET A 1 -19.15 26.03 30.01
C MET A 1 -19.71 24.74 29.46
N VAL A 2 -20.61 24.79 28.48
CA VAL A 2 -21.12 23.56 27.84
C VAL A 2 -20.04 23.10 26.84
N PRO A 3 -19.50 21.88 26.96
CA PRO A 3 -18.55 21.40 25.96
C PRO A 3 -19.27 21.29 24.62
N LEU A 4 -18.80 22.04 23.62
CA LEU A 4 -19.25 21.84 22.24
C LEU A 4 -18.63 20.54 21.72
N PRO A 5 -19.44 19.61 21.18
CA PRO A 5 -18.90 18.45 20.50
C PRO A 5 -18.10 18.94 19.27
N LEU A 6 -16.85 18.47 19.16
CA LEU A 6 -15.92 18.85 18.09
C LEU A 6 -16.47 18.51 16.69
N PHE A 7 -17.34 17.51 16.62
CA PHE A 7 -18.05 17.05 15.43
C PHE A 7 -19.52 16.85 15.84
N GLY A 8 -20.41 17.78 15.45
CA GLY A 8 -21.81 17.80 15.90
C GLY A 8 -22.60 16.52 15.61
N GLY A 9 -23.83 16.41 16.12
CA GLY A 9 -24.63 15.18 16.11
C GLY A 9 -25.20 14.71 14.76
N ILE A 10 -24.56 15.01 13.63
CA ILE A 10 -24.95 14.49 12.31
C ILE A 10 -24.17 13.19 12.06
N PRO A 11 -24.82 12.02 12.09
CA PRO A 11 -24.14 10.77 11.80
C PRO A 11 -23.61 10.78 10.36
N GLY A 12 -22.33 10.45 10.20
CA GLY A 12 -21.71 10.29 8.89
C GLY A 12 -21.22 11.59 8.25
N GLY A 13 -20.99 12.65 9.02
CA GLY A 13 -20.38 13.88 8.54
C GLY A 13 -18.85 13.74 8.43
N VAL A 14 -18.14 14.33 9.39
CA VAL A 14 -16.68 14.30 9.40
C VAL A 14 -16.13 12.89 9.55
N GLU A 15 -16.86 12.01 10.23
CA GLU A 15 -16.42 10.64 10.51
C GLU A 15 -16.18 9.86 9.22
N LEU A 16 -17.04 10.05 8.20
CA LEU A 16 -16.83 9.43 6.88
C LEU A 16 -15.61 9.98 6.16
N LEU A 17 -15.31 11.27 6.34
CA LEU A 17 -14.12 11.88 5.77
C LEU A 17 -12.85 11.29 6.40
N ILE A 18 -12.83 11.13 7.73
CA ILE A 18 -11.73 10.50 8.45
C ILE A 18 -11.55 9.04 7.99
N VAL A 19 -12.65 8.27 7.92
CA VAL A 19 -12.60 6.89 7.43
C VAL A 19 -12.07 6.83 6.00
N PHE A 20 -12.53 7.73 5.12
CA PHE A 20 -12.03 7.82 3.75
C PHE A 20 -10.52 8.08 3.70
N PHE A 21 -10.00 9.04 4.48
CA PHE A 21 -8.55 9.31 4.53
C PHE A 21 -7.74 8.15 5.09
N ILE A 22 -8.28 7.43 6.09
CA ILE A 22 -7.63 6.22 6.61
C ILE A 22 -7.57 5.15 5.52
N LEU A 23 -8.68 4.89 4.82
CA LEU A 23 -8.69 3.91 3.73
C LEU A 23 -7.74 4.33 2.61
N LEU A 24 -7.73 5.61 2.22
CA LEU A 24 -6.79 6.15 1.25
C LEU A 24 -5.34 5.88 1.68
N LEU A 25 -4.97 6.19 2.92
CA LEU A 25 -3.62 5.94 3.43
C LEU A 25 -3.25 4.45 3.41
N VAL A 26 -4.18 3.58 3.84
CA VAL A 26 -3.96 2.13 3.87
C VAL A 26 -3.74 1.59 2.45
N PHE A 27 -4.64 1.90 1.52
CA PHE A 27 -4.60 1.33 0.17
C PHE A 27 -3.54 1.97 -0.73
N SER A 28 -3.30 3.28 -0.61
CA SER A 28 -2.35 3.98 -1.48
C SER A 28 -0.91 3.93 -0.99
N LEU A 29 -0.67 3.68 0.30
CA LEU A 29 0.70 3.71 0.85
C LEU A 29 1.03 2.44 1.64
N LEU A 30 0.29 2.13 2.69
CA LEU A 30 0.68 1.05 3.60
C LEU A 30 0.68 -0.32 2.93
N LEU A 31 -0.33 -0.62 2.10
CA LEU A 31 -0.40 -1.87 1.36
C LEU A 31 0.73 -2.00 0.33
N PRO A 32 0.96 -1.04 -0.58
CA PRO A 32 2.11 -1.09 -1.49
C PRO A 32 3.46 -1.24 -0.80
N VAL A 33 3.68 -0.50 0.29
CA VAL A 33 4.94 -0.58 1.07
C VAL A 33 5.07 -1.95 1.73
N GLY A 34 3.98 -2.49 2.28
CA GLY A 34 3.96 -3.85 2.85
C GLY A 34 4.25 -4.93 1.81
N MET A 35 3.66 -4.82 0.61
CA MET A 35 3.95 -5.72 -0.51
C MET A 35 5.41 -5.62 -0.94
N ALA A 36 5.95 -4.42 -1.09
CA ALA A 36 7.35 -4.22 -1.45
C ALA A 36 8.30 -4.74 -0.38
N TYR A 37 7.98 -4.58 0.90
CA TYR A 37 8.75 -5.15 1.99
C TYR A 37 8.76 -6.67 1.91
N TRP A 38 7.61 -7.30 1.64
CA TRP A 38 7.53 -8.74 1.44
C TRP A 38 8.36 -9.20 0.24
N VAL A 39 8.23 -8.55 -0.92
CA VAL A 39 9.04 -8.82 -2.12
C VAL A 39 10.54 -8.70 -1.82
N TYR A 40 10.94 -7.66 -1.09
CA TYR A 40 12.34 -7.49 -0.69
C TYR A 40 12.84 -8.65 0.17
N GLN A 41 12.10 -9.04 1.21
CA GLN A 41 12.50 -10.13 2.11
C GLN A 41 12.55 -11.47 1.39
N ASP A 42 11.61 -11.71 0.48
CA ASP A 42 11.51 -12.93 -0.29
C ASP A 42 12.64 -13.04 -1.33
N ALA A 43 12.96 -11.94 -2.03
CA ALA A 43 14.05 -11.89 -3.00
C ALA A 43 15.44 -11.92 -2.35
N LYS A 44 15.55 -11.55 -1.06
CA LYS A 44 16.83 -11.41 -0.37
C LYS A 44 17.59 -12.73 -0.33
N GLY A 45 18.79 -12.73 -0.90
CA GLY A 45 19.67 -13.90 -0.92
C GLY A 45 19.39 -14.88 -2.06
N ARG A 46 18.46 -14.56 -2.97
CA ARG A 46 18.30 -15.27 -4.23
C ARG A 46 19.43 -14.87 -5.18
N ARG A 47 20.01 -15.84 -5.89
CA ARG A 47 21.01 -15.57 -6.93
C ARG A 47 20.29 -15.01 -8.15
N ASP A 48 20.88 -13.99 -8.78
CA ASP A 48 20.44 -13.42 -10.06
C ASP A 48 19.16 -12.55 -10.04
N THR A 49 18.71 -12.13 -8.85
CA THR A 49 17.57 -11.20 -8.69
C THR A 49 18.01 -10.00 -7.86
N ASP A 50 17.81 -8.79 -8.36
CA ASP A 50 18.02 -7.56 -7.57
C ASP A 50 16.78 -7.30 -6.71
N GLU A 51 16.89 -7.64 -5.42
CA GLU A 51 15.80 -7.49 -4.45
C GLU A 51 15.36 -6.03 -4.28
N THR A 52 16.28 -5.08 -4.48
CA THR A 52 15.99 -3.65 -4.29
C THR A 52 15.18 -3.12 -5.46
N LEU A 53 15.51 -3.53 -6.69
CA LEU A 53 14.75 -3.13 -7.89
C LEU A 53 13.32 -3.66 -7.87
N TRP A 54 13.10 -4.92 -7.48
CA TRP A 54 11.75 -5.49 -7.40
C TRP A 54 10.89 -4.83 -6.31
N ALA A 55 11.48 -4.59 -5.14
CA ALA A 55 10.81 -3.87 -4.07
C ALA A 55 10.48 -2.43 -4.48
N LEU A 56 11.45 -1.72 -5.08
CA LEU A 56 11.25 -0.35 -5.54
C LEU A 56 10.17 -0.26 -6.62
N ALA A 57 10.20 -1.15 -7.61
CA ALA A 57 9.18 -1.24 -8.65
C ALA A 57 7.79 -1.45 -8.04
N THR A 58 7.68 -2.30 -7.01
CA THR A 58 6.42 -2.56 -6.30
C THR A 58 5.89 -1.30 -5.60
N VAL A 59 6.75 -0.54 -4.90
CA VAL A 59 6.35 0.73 -4.27
C VAL A 59 5.93 1.76 -5.31
N LEU A 60 6.74 1.94 -6.37
CA LEU A 60 6.47 2.96 -7.39
C LEU A 60 5.18 2.66 -8.15
N ALA A 61 4.94 1.41 -8.54
CA ALA A 61 3.68 1.01 -9.16
C ALA A 61 2.50 1.21 -8.19
N GLY A 62 2.70 0.91 -6.91
CA GLY A 62 1.75 1.19 -5.85
C GLY A 62 1.35 2.66 -5.70
N LEU A 63 2.35 3.54 -5.70
CA LEU A 63 2.19 4.97 -5.45
C LEU A 63 1.62 5.72 -6.66
N PHE A 64 2.08 5.38 -7.87
CA PHE A 64 1.73 6.13 -9.09
C PHE A 64 0.57 5.52 -9.88
N VAL A 65 0.24 4.24 -9.68
CA VAL A 65 -0.91 3.60 -10.34
C VAL A 65 -2.02 3.32 -9.33
N SER A 66 -1.70 2.61 -8.25
CA SER A 66 -2.53 2.27 -7.08
C SER A 66 -2.05 0.93 -6.50
N VAL A 67 -2.72 0.42 -5.48
CA VAL A 67 -2.55 -0.96 -5.00
C VAL A 67 -2.61 -2.00 -6.12
N PHE A 68 -3.36 -1.77 -7.20
CA PHE A 68 -3.40 -2.67 -8.35
C PHE A 68 -2.08 -2.67 -9.14
N GLY A 69 -1.39 -1.54 -9.22
CA GLY A 69 -0.05 -1.47 -9.81
C GLY A 69 0.98 -2.25 -8.99
N ALA A 70 0.98 -2.08 -7.67
CA ALA A 70 1.82 -2.89 -6.77
C ALA A 70 1.50 -4.39 -6.93
N GLY A 71 0.21 -4.75 -6.98
CA GLY A 71 -0.23 -6.12 -7.22
C GLY A 71 0.23 -6.68 -8.56
N ALA A 72 0.17 -5.88 -9.63
CA ALA A 72 0.65 -6.30 -10.95
C ALA A 72 2.16 -6.60 -10.94
N VAL A 73 2.98 -5.75 -10.32
CA VAL A 73 4.42 -6.00 -10.18
C VAL A 73 4.68 -7.26 -9.37
N LEU A 74 3.95 -7.45 -8.27
CA LEU A 74 4.07 -8.64 -7.44
C LEU A 74 3.68 -9.92 -8.19
N LEU A 75 2.65 -9.87 -9.04
CA LEU A 75 2.28 -10.99 -9.91
C LEU A 75 3.37 -11.30 -10.93
N LEU A 76 3.98 -10.28 -11.53
CA LEU A 76 5.11 -10.45 -12.45
C LEU A 76 6.32 -11.06 -11.76
N TYR A 77 6.65 -10.57 -10.55
CA TYR A 77 7.70 -11.11 -9.72
C TYR A 77 7.50 -12.61 -9.45
N LEU A 78 6.29 -12.99 -9.01
CA LEU A 78 5.93 -14.38 -8.75
C LEU A 78 5.91 -15.24 -10.02
N LEU A 79 5.58 -14.67 -11.17
CA LEU A 79 5.58 -15.39 -12.44
C LEU A 79 7.01 -15.74 -12.87
N ILE A 80 7.91 -14.75 -12.79
CA ILE A 80 9.33 -14.93 -13.16
C ILE A 80 10.02 -15.87 -12.19
N GLU A 81 9.70 -15.83 -10.89
CA GLU A 81 10.23 -16.77 -9.91
C GLU A 81 9.89 -18.24 -10.23
N ARG A 82 8.78 -18.50 -10.92
CA ARG A 82 8.33 -19.86 -11.21
C ARG A 82 9.01 -20.49 -12.42
N GLU A 83 9.72 -19.71 -13.23
CA GLU A 83 10.47 -20.17 -14.41
C GLU A 83 11.91 -20.52 -14.08
#